data_AF-A0A7C9DZM5-F1
#
_entry.id   AF-A0A7C9DZM5-F1
#
_cell.length_a   1.000
_cell.length_b   1.000
_cell.length_c   1.000
_cell.angle_alpha   90.00
_cell.angle_beta   90.00
_cell.angle_gamma   90.00
#
_symmetry.space_group_name_H-M   'P 1'
#
loop_
_entity.id
_entity.type
_entity.pdbx_description
1 polymer ?
#
loop_
_entity_poly.entity_id
_entity_poly.type
_entity_poly.pdbx_seq_one_letter_code
_entity_poly.pdbx_strand_id
1 'polypeptide(L)'
;ATRLTKLKLLDLSGNYNLGNNIPSIVSALPSLKHLKLAGTGLTGQIQLHEIEAMKNLEELDLSFNSITGFVDYNETMKLATRLTKLKLLDLSGNYNLGN
;
A
#
# COMPACT_ATOMS: atom_id res chain seq x y z
N ALA A 1 -11.18 14.99 12.19
CA ALA A 1 -12.26 13.98 12.07
C ALA A 1 -12.29 13.46 10.65
N THR A 2 -11.95 12.20 10.43
CA THR A 2 -11.96 11.59 9.09
C THR A 2 -13.39 11.28 8.66
N ARG A 3 -13.78 11.87 7.53
CA ARG A 3 -15.19 11.96 7.07
C ARG A 3 -15.62 10.85 6.12
N LEU A 4 -14.71 9.96 5.73
CA LEU A 4 -14.95 8.93 4.69
C LEU A 4 -15.01 7.51 5.27
N THR A 5 -15.70 7.34 6.39
CA THR A 5 -15.81 6.06 7.12
C THR A 5 -16.55 4.96 6.37
N LYS A 6 -17.19 5.28 5.24
CA LYS A 6 -17.88 4.30 4.37
C LYS A 6 -17.13 4.02 3.07
N LEU A 7 -16.05 4.75 2.76
CA LEU A 7 -15.30 4.55 1.52
C LEU A 7 -14.70 3.14 1.49
N LYS A 8 -14.95 2.41 0.40
CA LYS A 8 -14.49 1.03 0.20
C LYS A 8 -13.41 0.90 -0.87
N LEU A 9 -13.45 1.78 -1.86
CA LEU A 9 -12.50 1.81 -2.96
C LEU A 9 -11.90 3.21 -3.06
N LEU A 10 -10.57 3.27 -3.14
CA LEU A 10 -9.83 4.47 -3.44
C LEU A 10 -8.85 4.15 -4.57
N ASP A 11 -8.99 4.88 -5.68
CA ASP A 11 -8.10 4.77 -6.82
C ASP A 11 -7.35 6.10 -6.98
N LEU A 12 -6.03 6.03 -6.86
CA LEU A 12 -5.12 7.15 -7.07
C LEU A 12 -4.13 6.87 -8.19
N SER A 13 -4.39 5.85 -9.01
CA SER A 13 -3.47 5.41 -10.07
C SER A 13 -3.17 6.54 -11.05
N GLY A 14 -1.93 6.60 -11.54
CA GLY A 14 -1.46 7.62 -12.50
C GLY A 14 -1.13 8.99 -11.89
N ASN A 15 -1.31 9.17 -10.57
CA ASN A 15 -0.86 10.38 -9.88
C ASN A 15 0.63 10.27 -9.51
N TYR A 16 1.50 10.44 -10.52
CA TYR A 16 2.94 10.16 -10.47
C TYR A 16 3.76 10.92 -9.39
N ASN A 17 3.19 11.96 -8.78
CA ASN A 17 3.86 12.79 -7.76
C ASN A 17 3.41 12.49 -6.31
N LEU A 18 2.65 11.41 -6.07
CA LEU A 18 2.26 11.02 -4.71
C LEU A 18 3.46 10.53 -3.89
N GLY A 19 4.41 9.83 -4.54
CA GLY A 19 5.57 9.26 -3.88
C GLY A 19 5.16 8.42 -2.66
N ASN A 20 5.93 8.51 -1.58
CA ASN A 20 5.74 7.69 -0.38
C ASN A 20 4.73 8.30 0.64
N ASN A 21 3.88 9.27 0.26
CA ASN A 21 2.93 9.94 1.18
C ASN A 21 1.66 9.15 1.53
N ILE A 22 1.58 7.90 1.09
CA ILE A 22 0.42 7.00 1.21
C ILE A 22 -0.03 6.66 2.65
N PRO A 23 0.85 6.52 3.67
CA PRO A 23 0.46 6.07 5.02
C PRO A 23 -0.57 7.00 5.68
N SER A 24 -0.47 8.30 5.38
CA SER A 24 -1.39 9.33 5.89
C SER A 24 -2.81 9.18 5.33
N ILE A 25 -2.94 8.70 4.09
CA ILE A 25 -4.22 8.57 3.38
C ILE A 25 -4.97 7.33 3.89
N VAL A 26 -4.29 6.20 4.06
CA VAL A 26 -4.93 4.95 4.49
C VAL A 26 -5.28 4.91 5.96
N SER A 27 -4.46 5.49 6.83
CA SER A 27 -4.80 5.61 8.26
C SER A 27 -6.09 6.40 8.49
N ALA A 28 -6.44 7.26 7.53
CA ALA A 28 -7.66 8.04 7.51
C ALA A 28 -8.92 7.29 7.02
N LEU A 29 -8.79 6.07 6.49
CA LEU A 29 -9.84 5.35 5.76
C LEU A 29 -10.06 3.93 6.32
N PRO A 30 -10.62 3.79 7.53
CA PRO A 30 -10.70 2.51 8.24
C PRO A 30 -11.58 1.45 7.54
N SER A 31 -12.46 1.88 6.63
CA SER A 31 -13.38 1.00 5.90
C SER A 31 -12.84 0.48 4.57
N LEU A 32 -11.67 0.96 4.14
CA LEU A 32 -11.15 0.71 2.80
C LEU A 32 -10.86 -0.79 2.58
N LYS A 33 -11.25 -1.27 1.39
CA LYS A 33 -11.09 -2.65 0.95
C LYS A 33 -10.24 -2.76 -0.32
N HIS A 34 -10.32 -1.76 -1.19
CA HIS A 34 -9.61 -1.73 -2.47
C HIS A 34 -8.80 -0.44 -2.54
N LEU A 35 -7.49 -0.56 -2.69
CA LEU A 35 -6.58 0.57 -2.85
C LEU A 35 -5.75 0.38 -4.12
N LYS A 36 -5.85 1.33 -5.04
CA LYS A 36 -5.07 1.33 -6.27
C LYS A 36 -4.11 2.50 -6.32
N LEU A 37 -2.85 2.18 -6.50
CA LEU A 37 -1.70 3.09 -6.46
C LEU A 37 -0.77 2.80 -7.64
N ALA A 38 -1.33 2.31 -8.75
CA ALA A 38 -0.53 1.98 -9.91
C ALA A 38 0.10 3.26 -10.48
N GLY A 39 1.42 3.27 -10.73
CA GLY A 39 2.08 4.43 -11.33
C GLY A 39 1.99 5.72 -10.50
N THR A 40 2.10 5.63 -9.18
CA THR A 40 2.05 6.81 -8.28
C THR A 40 3.44 7.36 -7.90
N GLY A 41 4.49 6.82 -8.51
CA GLY A 41 5.88 7.21 -8.23
C GLY A 41 6.38 6.69 -6.88
N LEU A 42 5.84 5.58 -6.38
CA LEU A 42 6.38 4.92 -5.18
C LEU A 42 7.77 4.39 -5.49
N THR A 43 8.72 4.63 -4.60
CA THR A 43 10.12 4.23 -4.82
C THR A 43 10.77 3.72 -3.54
N GLY A 44 11.81 2.90 -3.71
CA GLY A 44 12.62 2.43 -2.61
C GLY A 44 11.92 1.35 -1.77
N GLN A 45 12.33 1.24 -0.51
CA GLN A 45 11.79 0.24 0.41
C GLN A 45 10.54 0.78 1.11
N ILE A 46 9.44 0.03 1.03
CA ILE A 46 8.21 0.32 1.75
C ILE A 46 8.31 -0.25 3.15
N GLN A 47 8.02 0.58 4.15
CA GLN A 47 8.08 0.17 5.54
C GLN A 47 6.81 -0.60 5.92
N LEU A 48 6.93 -1.78 6.52
CA LEU A 48 5.76 -2.59 6.85
C LEU A 48 4.85 -1.97 7.93
N HIS A 49 5.35 -0.99 8.71
CA HIS A 49 4.53 -0.22 9.64
C HIS A 49 3.61 0.80 8.94
N GLU A 50 3.99 1.30 7.76
CA GLU A 50 3.22 2.28 6.99
C GLU A 50 1.89 1.73 6.48
N ILE A 51 1.83 0.43 6.27
CA ILE A 51 0.66 -0.29 5.78
C ILE A 51 -0.10 -1.00 6.91
N GLU A 52 0.32 -0.86 8.17
CA GLU A 52 -0.30 -1.55 9.30
C GLU A 52 -1.77 -1.12 9.52
N ALA A 53 -2.10 0.13 9.19
CA ALA A 53 -3.47 0.64 9.29
C ALA A 53 -4.43 0.00 8.27
N MET A 54 -3.91 -0.67 7.25
CA MET A 54 -4.68 -1.22 6.13
C MET A 54 -5.29 -2.61 6.41
N LYS A 55 -5.65 -2.91 7.66
CA LYS A 55 -6.10 -4.25 8.11
C LYS A 55 -7.37 -4.76 7.44
N ASN A 56 -8.12 -3.88 6.78
CA ASN A 56 -9.35 -4.21 6.07
C ASN A 56 -9.19 -4.36 4.55
N LEU A 57 -7.98 -4.11 4.00
CA LEU A 57 -7.74 -4.26 2.57
C LEU A 57 -7.89 -5.72 2.14
N GLU A 58 -8.60 -5.88 1.04
CA GLU A 58 -8.78 -7.12 0.31
C GLU A 58 -7.98 -7.08 -1.00
N GLU A 59 -7.79 -5.90 -1.60
CA GLU A 59 -7.01 -5.71 -2.82
C GLU A 59 -6.08 -4.50 -2.70
N LEU A 60 -4.82 -4.70 -3.05
CA LEU A 60 -3.79 -3.67 -3.09
C LEU A 60 -3.04 -3.76 -4.43
N ASP A 61 -3.15 -2.70 -5.22
CA ASP A 61 -2.42 -2.55 -6.49
C ASP A 61 -1.30 -1.52 -6.32
N LEU A 62 -0.06 -1.99 -6.37
CA LEU A 62 1.17 -1.21 -6.33
C LEU A 62 1.95 -1.32 -7.66
N SER A 63 1.27 -1.74 -8.74
CA SER A 63 1.90 -2.00 -10.02
C SER A 63 2.52 -0.74 -10.64
N PHE A 64 3.47 -0.91 -11.57
CA PHE A 64 4.11 0.18 -12.30
C PHE A 64 4.72 1.27 -11.40
N ASN A 65 5.31 0.87 -10.28
CA ASN A 65 6.10 1.74 -9.41
C ASN A 65 7.58 1.33 -9.45
N SER A 66 8.42 1.99 -8.65
CA SER A 66 9.85 1.70 -8.51
C SER A 66 10.20 1.16 -7.11
N ILE A 67 9.32 0.32 -6.54
CA ILE A 67 9.53 -0.28 -5.22
C ILE A 67 10.68 -1.30 -5.32
N THR A 68 11.60 -1.25 -4.36
CA THR A 68 12.76 -2.15 -4.29
C THR A 68 12.59 -3.24 -3.23
N GLY A 69 11.75 -3.03 -2.22
CA GLY A 69 11.49 -4.05 -1.21
C GLY A 69 10.44 -3.65 -0.18
N PHE A 70 10.09 -4.62 0.66
CA PHE A 70 9.29 -4.42 1.87
C PHE A 70 10.16 -4.74 3.07
N VAL A 71 10.29 -3.80 4.00
CA VAL A 71 11.16 -3.96 5.17
C VAL A 71 10.38 -3.78 6.46
N ASP A 72 10.69 -4.62 7.43
CA ASP A 72 10.32 -4.42 8.83
C ASP A 72 11.62 -4.22 9.60
N TYR A 73 11.91 -2.99 10.03
CA TYR A 73 13.11 -2.71 10.81
C TYR A 73 13.14 -3.44 12.15
N ASN A 74 12.00 -3.92 12.64
CA ASN A 74 11.94 -4.73 13.84
C ASN A 74 12.14 -6.23 13.55
N GLU A 75 12.33 -6.63 12.29
CA GLU A 75 12.56 -8.01 11.81
C GLU A 75 11.58 -9.07 12.32
N THR A 76 10.45 -8.67 12.88
CA THR A 76 9.56 -9.57 13.61
C THR A 76 8.41 -10.05 12.74
N MET A 77 8.10 -9.35 11.64
CA MET A 77 6.86 -9.54 10.91
C MET A 77 7.03 -9.54 9.39
N LYS A 78 6.13 -10.24 8.69
CA LYS A 78 6.09 -10.35 7.23
C LYS A 78 4.89 -9.59 6.69
N LEU A 79 4.90 -9.21 5.41
CA LEU A 79 3.76 -8.56 4.75
C LEU A 79 2.44 -9.32 4.97
N ALA A 80 2.48 -10.66 4.87
CA ALA A 80 1.33 -11.54 5.07
C ALA A 80 0.74 -11.49 6.50
N THR A 81 1.52 -11.11 7.51
CA THR A 81 1.01 -10.97 8.89
C THR A 81 0.37 -9.61 9.14
N ARG A 82 0.56 -8.62 8.25
CA ARG A 82 -0.02 -7.27 8.34
C ARG A 82 -1.38 -7.17 7.64
N LEU A 83 -1.46 -7.68 6.42
CA LEU A 83 -2.64 -7.58 5.56
C LEU A 83 -3.41 -8.90 5.53
N THR A 84 -3.95 -9.31 6.68
CA THR A 84 -4.55 -10.64 6.87
C THR A 84 -5.81 -10.91 6.04
N LYS A 85 -6.44 -9.86 5.50
CA LYS A 85 -7.61 -9.96 4.61
C LYS A 85 -7.26 -9.83 3.13
N LEU A 86 -5.98 -9.61 2.80
CA LEU A 86 -5.54 -9.39 1.44
C LEU A 86 -5.74 -10.66 0.62
N LYS A 87 -6.43 -10.51 -0.52
CA LYS A 87 -6.70 -11.56 -1.49
C LYS A 87 -5.90 -11.36 -2.76
N LEU A 88 -5.64 -10.10 -3.10
CA LEU A 88 -4.89 -9.71 -4.28
C LEU A 88 -3.85 -8.66 -3.92
N LEU A 89 -2.61 -8.93 -4.33
CA LEU A 89 -1.50 -8.00 -4.28
C LEU A 89 -0.88 -7.94 -5.67
N ASP A 90 -1.01 -6.82 -6.35
CA ASP A 90 -0.35 -6.58 -7.63
C ASP A 90 0.95 -5.79 -7.42
N LEU A 91 2.07 -6.41 -7.77
CA LEU A 91 3.41 -5.83 -7.73
C LEU A 91 4.05 -5.77 -9.12
N SER A 92 3.30 -6.09 -10.17
CA SER A 92 3.80 -6.12 -11.54
C SER A 92 4.41 -4.77 -11.94
N GLY A 93 5.46 -4.78 -12.75
CA GLY A 93 6.14 -3.54 -13.16
C GLY A 93 7.02 -2.88 -12.09
N ASN A 94 7.22 -3.48 -10.91
CA ASN A 94 8.28 -3.08 -9.97
C ASN A 94 9.57 -3.85 -10.26
N TYR A 95 10.30 -3.47 -11.32
CA TYR A 95 11.42 -4.26 -11.87
C TYR A 95 12.61 -4.45 -10.93
N ASN A 96 12.73 -3.64 -9.88
CA ASN A 96 13.81 -3.71 -8.89
C ASN A 96 13.42 -4.43 -7.59
N LEU A 97 12.22 -5.02 -7.53
CA LEU A 97 11.72 -5.65 -6.32
C LEU A 97 12.55 -6.90 -5.97
N GLY A 98 13.16 -6.90 -4.80
CA GLY A 98 13.92 -8.04 -4.27
C GLY A 98 15.41 -8.08 -4.67
N ASN A 99 15.89 -7.07 -5.39
CA ASN A 99 17.33 -6.85 -5.62
C ASN A 99 18.02 -6.19 -4.42
#